data_AF-A0A932CST0-F1
#
_entry.id   AF-A0A932CST0-F1
#
_cell.length_a   1.000
_cell.length_b   1.000
_cell.length_c   1.000
_cell.angle_alpha   90.00
_cell.angle_beta   90.00
_cell.angle_gamma   90.00
#
_symmetry.space_group_name_H-M   'P 1'
#
loop_
_entity.id
_entity.type
_entity.pdbx_description
1 polymer ?
#
loop_
_entity_poly.entity_id
_entity_poly.type
_entity_poly.pdbx_seq_one_letter_code
_entity_poly.pdbx_strand_id
1 'polypeptide(L)'
;MQKIQILFPEPLMHRLRRVAREEDQAVSEVVRRATEAWLERKRYLDAGRGGPVRQPPSFRGGRVKLPAARLREAAYSDREAR
;
A
#
# COMPACT_ATOMS: atom_id res chain seq x y z
N MET A 1 26.99 -11.88 -0.58
CA MET A 1 26.24 -11.48 -1.78
C MET A 1 26.39 -12.59 -2.82
N GLN A 2 25.31 -12.99 -3.49
CA GLN A 2 25.36 -13.93 -4.64
C GLN A 2 25.11 -13.15 -5.93
N LYS A 3 25.91 -13.44 -6.98
CA LYS A 3 25.76 -12.79 -8.29
C LYS A 3 24.71 -13.54 -9.10
N ILE A 4 23.70 -12.83 -9.57
CA ILE A 4 22.64 -13.35 -10.44
C ILE A 4 22.54 -12.50 -11.71
N GLN A 5 22.13 -13.12 -12.80
CA GLN A 5 21.80 -12.43 -14.05
C GLN A 5 20.30 -12.58 -14.30
N ILE A 6 19.61 -11.46 -14.45
CA ILE A 6 18.17 -11.42 -14.74
C ILE A 6 18.00 -10.65 -16.04
N LEU A 7 17.25 -11.22 -16.97
CA LEU A 7 16.92 -10.55 -18.22
C LEU A 7 15.78 -9.56 -17.99
N PHE A 8 15.99 -8.32 -18.40
CA PHE A 8 14.97 -7.28 -18.40
C PHE A 8 14.69 -6.85 -19.85
N PRO A 9 13.41 -6.69 -20.25
CA PRO A 9 13.08 -6.08 -21.52
C PRO A 9 13.68 -4.68 -21.65
N GLU A 10 14.11 -4.30 -22.84
CA GLU A 10 14.81 -3.02 -23.09
C GLU A 10 14.04 -1.78 -22.56
N PRO A 11 12.71 -1.66 -22.74
CA PRO A 11 11.96 -0.53 -22.19
C PRO A 11 12.03 -0.43 -20.66
N LEU A 12 12.12 -1.58 -19.98
CA LEU A 12 12.21 -1.64 -18.53
C LEU A 12 13.62 -1.31 -18.05
N MET A 13 14.65 -1.77 -18.76
CA MET A 13 16.03 -1.38 -18.47
C MET A 13 16.26 0.11 -18.62
N HIS A 14 15.70 0.74 -19.65
CA HIS A 14 15.80 2.17 -19.84
C HIS A 14 15.22 2.95 -18.63
N ARG A 15 14.06 2.51 -18.12
CA ARG A 15 13.43 3.12 -16.94
C ARG A 15 14.27 2.92 -15.68
N LEU A 16 14.79 1.71 -15.45
CA LEU A 16 15.67 1.42 -14.30
C LEU A 16 16.95 2.28 -14.33
N ARG A 17 17.59 2.42 -15.49
CA ARG A 17 18.77 3.27 -15.64
C ARG A 17 18.48 4.75 -15.39
N ARG A 18 17.30 5.22 -15.79
CA ARG A 18 16.89 6.61 -15.52
C ARG A 18 16.77 6.85 -14.01
N VAL A 19 16.05 5.99 -13.29
CA VAL A 19 15.91 6.08 -11.82
C VAL A 19 17.27 6.02 -11.12
N ALA A 20 18.12 5.06 -11.53
CA ALA A 20 19.46 4.94 -10.97
C ALA A 20 20.31 6.21 -11.14
N ARG A 21 20.19 6.90 -12.28
CA ARG A 21 20.87 8.19 -12.52
C ARG A 21 20.27 9.32 -11.69
N GLU A 22 18.94 9.39 -11.58
CA GLU A 22 18.24 10.42 -10.81
C GLU A 22 18.57 10.33 -9.31
N GLU A 23 18.75 9.12 -8.79
CA GLU A 23 19.06 8.86 -7.38
C GLU A 23 20.57 8.79 -7.06
N ASP A 24 21.44 8.93 -8.07
CA ASP A 24 22.90 8.72 -7.96
C ASP A 24 23.26 7.35 -7.33
N GLN A 25 22.58 6.29 -7.78
CA GLN A 25 22.76 4.93 -7.28
C GLN A 25 23.09 3.94 -8.40
N ALA A 26 23.70 2.81 -8.04
CA ALA A 26 23.86 1.71 -8.97
C ALA A 26 22.52 1.05 -9.29
N VAL A 27 22.34 0.58 -10.53
CA VAL A 27 21.12 -0.15 -10.94
C VAL A 27 20.86 -1.37 -10.05
N SER A 28 21.91 -2.06 -9.61
CA SER A 28 21.80 -3.19 -8.68
C SER A 28 21.17 -2.81 -7.34
N GLU A 29 21.44 -1.60 -6.86
CA GLU A 29 20.91 -1.10 -5.60
C GLU A 29 19.42 -0.74 -5.72
N VAL A 30 19.05 -0.10 -6.83
CA VAL A 30 17.63 0.15 -7.17
C VAL A 30 16.85 -1.16 -7.25
N VAL A 31 17.40 -2.18 -7.92
CA VAL A 31 16.77 -3.50 -8.02
C VAL A 31 16.66 -4.18 -6.64
N ARG A 32 17.70 -4.09 -5.81
CA ARG A 32 17.70 -4.64 -4.44
C ARG A 32 16.58 -4.02 -3.61
N ARG A 33 16.52 -2.68 -3.52
CA ARG A 33 15.50 -1.95 -2.74
C ARG A 33 14.09 -2.22 -3.25
N ALA A 34 13.90 -2.22 -4.58
CA ALA A 34 12.61 -2.53 -5.18
C ALA A 34 12.14 -3.95 -4.86
N THR A 35 13.08 -4.92 -4.89
CA THR A 35 12.79 -6.32 -4.57
C THR A 35 12.46 -6.50 -3.09
N GLU A 36 13.20 -5.87 -2.19
CA GLU A 36 12.90 -5.87 -0.75
C GLU A 36 11.51 -5.31 -0.47
N ALA A 37 11.20 -4.12 -1.00
CA ALA A 37 9.89 -3.49 -0.83
C ALA A 37 8.75 -4.32 -1.45
N TRP A 38 9.02 -5.06 -2.54
CA TRP A 38 8.05 -5.97 -3.12
C TRP A 38 7.82 -7.20 -2.25
N LEU A 39 8.89 -7.81 -1.72
CA LEU A 39 8.80 -8.99 -0.85
C LEU A 39 8.15 -8.67 0.50
N GLU A 40 8.41 -7.49 1.07
CA GLU A 40 7.75 -7.04 2.29
C GLU A 40 6.24 -6.85 2.07
N ARG A 41 5.85 -6.21 0.96
CA ARG A 41 4.44 -6.10 0.54
C ARG A 41 3.82 -7.46 0.26
N LYS A 42 4.56 -8.39 -0.36
CA LYS A 42 4.08 -9.76 -0.61
C LYS A 42 3.92 -10.56 0.67
N ARG A 43 4.81 -10.41 1.65
CA ARG A 43 4.66 -11.03 2.98
C ARG A 43 3.39 -10.57 3.68
N TYR A 44 2.98 -9.32 3.49
CA TYR A 44 1.66 -8.84 3.94
C TYR A 44 0.50 -9.56 3.23
N LEU A 45 0.64 -9.88 1.95
CA LEU A 45 -0.37 -10.62 1.17
C LEU A 45 -0.37 -12.13 1.49
N ASP A 46 0.81 -12.73 1.72
CA ASP A 46 0.97 -14.13 2.08
C ASP A 46 0.58 -14.41 3.53
N ALA A 47 0.56 -13.40 4.40
CA ALA A 47 -0.12 -13.48 5.69
C ALA A 47 -1.61 -13.83 5.55
N GLY A 48 -2.22 -13.66 4.37
CA GLY A 48 -3.56 -14.15 4.04
C GLY A 48 -3.63 -15.62 3.59
N ARG A 49 -2.51 -16.30 3.30
CA ARG A 49 -2.47 -17.73 2.93
C ARG A 49 -2.20 -18.67 4.13
N GLY A 50 -2.24 -18.15 5.36
CA GLY A 50 -2.06 -18.97 6.57
C GLY A 50 -1.87 -18.19 7.89
N GLY A 51 -1.85 -16.86 7.88
CA GLY A 51 -1.86 -16.05 9.10
C GLY A 51 -3.29 -15.84 9.61
N PRO A 52 -3.50 -15.61 10.92
CA PRO A 52 -4.82 -15.30 11.44
C PRO A 52 -5.35 -14.07 10.70
N VAL A 53 -6.53 -14.21 10.08
CA VAL A 53 -7.26 -13.10 9.47
C VAL A 53 -7.30 -11.99 10.51
N ARG A 54 -6.57 -10.89 10.28
CA ARG A 54 -6.70 -9.70 11.10
C ARG A 54 -8.13 -9.20 10.88
N GLN A 55 -9.03 -9.59 11.77
CA GLN A 55 -10.36 -9.03 11.78
C GLN A 55 -10.19 -7.54 12.07
N PRO A 56 -10.65 -6.65 11.17
CA PRO A 56 -10.66 -5.23 11.49
C PRO A 56 -11.43 -5.04 12.80
N PRO A 57 -11.00 -4.13 13.69
CA PRO A 57 -11.69 -3.91 14.94
C PRO A 57 -13.16 -3.57 14.66
N SER A 58 -14.05 -4.49 15.00
CA SER A 58 -15.48 -4.29 14.81
C SER A 58 -16.02 -3.51 15.99
N PHE A 59 -16.64 -2.36 15.72
CA PHE A 59 -17.33 -1.57 16.72
C PHE A 59 -18.85 -1.71 16.55
N ARG A 60 -19.55 -2.08 17.62
CA ARG A 60 -21.02 -2.14 17.63
C ARG A 60 -21.58 -0.76 17.96
N GLY A 61 -21.71 0.10 16.95
CA GLY A 61 -22.22 1.48 17.09
C GLY A 61 -23.71 1.64 17.41
N GLY A 62 -24.40 0.57 17.82
CA GLY A 62 -25.82 0.59 18.13
C GLY A 62 -26.71 0.78 16.88
N ARG A 63 -27.96 1.17 17.11
CA ARG A 63 -28.93 1.44 16.03
C ARG A 63 -28.75 2.87 15.51
N VAL A 64 -28.98 3.06 14.21
CA VAL A 64 -28.99 4.40 13.62
C VAL A 64 -30.14 5.19 14.23
N LYS A 65 -29.82 6.35 14.84
CA LYS A 65 -30.80 7.20 15.53
C LYS A 65 -31.71 7.99 14.58
N LEU A 66 -31.34 8.07 13.30
CA LEU A 66 -31.99 8.92 12.30
C LEU A 66 -32.20 8.15 10.99
N PRO A 67 -33.28 8.43 10.23
CA PRO A 67 -33.44 7.92 8.87
C PRO A 67 -32.29 8.35 7.95
N ALA A 68 -31.92 7.49 7.00
CA ALA A 68 -30.80 7.73 6.07
C ALA A 68 -30.90 9.09 5.34
N ALA A 69 -32.10 9.51 4.97
CA ALA A 69 -32.36 10.78 4.30
C ALA A 69 -31.91 12.02 5.11
N ARG A 70 -31.89 11.93 6.45
CA ARG A 70 -31.55 13.04 7.36
C ARG A 70 -30.11 13.04 7.85
N LEU A 71 -29.31 12.03 7.47
CA LEU A 71 -27.93 11.91 7.94
C LEU A 71 -27.04 13.05 7.44
N ARG A 72 -27.27 13.53 6.21
CA ARG A 72 -26.50 14.65 5.64
C ARG A 72 -26.69 15.92 6.46
N GLU A 73 -27.93 16.33 6.68
CA GLU A 73 -28.27 17.53 7.45
C GLU A 73 -27.69 17.46 8.88
N ALA A 74 -27.88 16.32 9.55
CA ALA A 74 -27.35 16.10 10.89
C ALA A 74 -25.82 16.21 10.98
N ALA A 75 -25.10 15.76 9.95
CA ALA A 75 -23.64 15.86 9.90
C ALA A 75 -23.15 17.31 9.72
N TYR A 76 -23.93 18.18 9.08
CA TYR A 76 -23.57 19.58 8.87
C TYR A 76 -24.05 20.50 10.00
N SER A 77 -25.18 20.19 10.64
CA SER A 77 -25.69 20.98 11.78
C SER A 77 -24.79 20.89 13.02
N ASP A 78 -24.09 19.77 13.20
CA ASP A 78 -23.14 19.60 14.32
C ASP A 78 -21.87 20.46 14.17
N ARG A 79 -21.57 20.90 12.93
CA ARG A 79 -20.41 21.74 12.62
C ARG A 79 -20.63 23.22 12.94
N GLU A 80 -21.88 23.65 13.03
CA GLU A 80 -22.28 25.04 13.33
C GLU A 80 -22.56 25.28 14.82
N ALA A 81 -22.70 24.20 15.60
CA ALA A 81 -22.96 24.26 17.05
C ALA A 81 -21.69 24.24 17.93
N ARG A 82 -20.50 24.28 17.32
CA ARG A 82 -19.18 24.39 17.97
C ARG A 82 -18.55 25.74 17.67
#